data_AF-K9YNJ1-F1
#
_entry.id   AF-K9YNJ1-F1
#
_cell.length_a   1.000
_cell.length_b   1.000
_cell.length_c   1.000
_cell.angle_alpha   90.00
_cell.angle_beta   90.00
_cell.angle_gamma   90.00
#
_symmetry.space_group_name_H-M   'P 1'
#
loop_
_entity.id
_entity.type
_entity.pdbx_description
1 polymer ?
#
loop_
_entity_poly.entity_id
_entity_poly.type
_entity_poly.pdbx_seq_one_letter_code
_entity_poly.pdbx_strand_id
1 'polypeptide(L)'
;MKLKNFYETFRDDLMDQEFVIGYLEDALEEGGVSLFISALEDVVIVNQKHLDSQLFKDFLNNSNPEMSLVFKVLNLLGLTINLKVKC
;
A
#
# COMPACT_ATOMS: atom_id res chain seq x y z
N MET A 1 11.59 -11.71 -12.26
CA MET A 1 10.74 -12.53 -11.37
C MET A 1 9.31 -12.47 -11.89
N LYS A 2 8.55 -13.59 -11.89
CA LYS A 2 7.11 -13.51 -12.17
C LYS A 2 6.43 -12.86 -10.95
N LEU A 3 5.54 -11.88 -11.17
CA LEU A 3 4.79 -11.16 -10.12
C LEU A 3 4.16 -12.10 -9.07
N LYS A 4 3.73 -13.29 -9.47
CA LYS A 4 3.23 -14.33 -8.54
C LYS A 4 4.21 -14.66 -7.40
N ASN A 5 5.51 -14.74 -7.70
CA ASN A 5 6.51 -15.12 -6.71
C ASN A 5 6.74 -14.02 -5.67
N PHE A 6 6.53 -12.74 -6.02
CA PHE A 6 6.70 -11.63 -5.09
C PHE A 6 5.62 -11.68 -4.01
N TYR A 7 4.35 -11.64 -4.39
CA TYR A 7 3.22 -11.66 -3.46
C TYR A 7 3.04 -12.99 -2.71
N GLU A 8 3.70 -14.06 -3.16
CA GLU A 8 3.79 -15.31 -2.39
C GLU A 8 4.94 -15.29 -1.38
N THR A 9 6.07 -14.64 -1.71
CA THR A 9 7.24 -14.56 -0.83
C THR A 9 7.03 -13.55 0.30
N PHE A 10 6.48 -12.38 -0.02
CA PHE A 10 6.31 -11.27 0.92
C PHE A 10 4.88 -11.16 1.46
N ARG A 11 4.07 -12.21 1.32
CA ARG A 11 2.67 -12.18 1.75
C ARG A 11 2.56 -11.83 3.23
N ASP A 12 3.29 -12.56 4.06
CA ASP A 12 3.19 -12.46 5.51
C ASP A 12 3.69 -11.09 5.97
N ASP A 13 4.78 -10.60 5.37
CA ASP A 13 5.32 -9.26 5.62
C ASP A 13 4.32 -8.16 5.21
N LEU A 14 3.68 -8.28 4.04
CA LEU A 14 2.67 -7.30 3.55
C LEU A 14 1.31 -7.40 4.26
N MET A 15 1.15 -8.36 5.18
CA MET A 15 0.03 -8.45 6.11
C MET A 15 0.40 -7.96 7.52
N ASP A 16 1.69 -7.82 7.82
CA ASP A 16 2.17 -7.29 9.09
C ASP A 16 2.12 -5.76 9.10
N GLN A 17 1.44 -5.20 10.09
CA GLN A 17 1.16 -3.76 10.13
C GLN A 17 2.45 -2.94 10.32
N GLU A 18 3.40 -3.42 11.12
CA GLU A 18 4.66 -2.72 11.40
C GLU A 18 5.55 -2.70 10.16
N PHE A 19 5.68 -3.85 9.49
CA PHE A 19 6.39 -3.96 8.22
C PHE A 19 5.78 -3.07 7.14
N VAL A 20 4.44 -3.10 6.98
CA VAL A 20 3.74 -2.30 5.97
C VAL A 20 3.95 -0.80 6.20
N ILE A 21 3.93 -0.34 7.45
CA ILE A 21 4.21 1.08 7.75
C ILE A 21 5.63 1.44 7.32
N GLY A 22 6.64 0.65 7.70
CA GLY A 22 8.03 0.89 7.32
C GLY A 22 8.22 0.88 5.80
N TYR A 23 7.65 -0.11 5.13
CA TYR A 23 7.71 -0.24 3.67
C TYR A 23 7.11 0.98 2.94
N LEU A 24 5.96 1.48 3.41
CA LEU A 24 5.31 2.65 2.84
C LEU A 24 6.07 3.95 3.16
N GLU A 25 6.62 4.09 4.37
CA GLU A 25 7.43 5.25 4.75
C GLU A 25 8.75 5.30 3.94
N ASP A 26 9.42 4.16 3.77
CA ASP A 26 10.64 4.05 2.95
C ASP A 26 10.36 4.38 1.48
N ALA A 27 9.28 3.83 0.90
CA ALA A 27 8.88 4.12 -0.47
C ALA A 27 8.60 5.62 -0.68
N LEU A 28 7.98 6.27 0.30
CA LEU A 28 7.74 7.70 0.28
C LEU A 28 9.05 8.51 0.40
N GLU A 29 9.98 8.10 1.27
CA GLU A 29 11.27 8.79 1.45
C GLU A 29 12.16 8.67 0.20
N GLU A 30 12.23 7.50 -0.43
CA GLU A 30 13.16 7.24 -1.54
C GLU A 30 12.64 7.72 -2.90
N GLY A 31 11.34 7.64 -3.15
CA GLY A 31 10.76 7.98 -4.47
C GLY A 31 9.46 8.75 -4.41
N GLY A 32 9.12 9.31 -3.25
CA GLY A 32 7.97 10.19 -3.09
C GLY A 32 6.64 9.47 -3.33
N VAL A 33 5.64 10.27 -3.70
CA VAL A 33 4.25 9.79 -3.85
C VAL A 33 4.15 8.68 -4.89
N SER A 34 4.96 8.72 -5.96
CA SER A 34 4.88 7.67 -7.00
C SER A 34 5.25 6.29 -6.47
N LEU A 35 6.37 6.15 -5.76
CA LEU A 35 6.76 4.86 -5.18
C LEU A 35 5.83 4.47 -4.04
N PHE A 36 5.39 5.44 -3.24
CA PHE A 36 4.41 5.20 -2.18
C PHE A 36 3.11 4.57 -2.72
N ILE A 37 2.57 5.07 -3.83
CA ILE A 37 1.35 4.53 -4.42
C ILE A 37 1.58 3.11 -4.94
N SER A 38 2.70 2.84 -5.61
CA SER A 38 3.05 1.47 -6.04
C SER A 38 3.22 0.51 -4.86
N ALA A 39 3.87 0.94 -3.78
CA ALA A 39 4.00 0.15 -2.56
C ALA A 39 2.63 -0.13 -1.91
N LEU A 40 1.72 0.86 -1.92
CA LEU A 40 0.37 0.67 -1.41
C LEU A 40 -0.46 -0.28 -2.28
N GLU A 41 -0.26 -0.29 -3.60
CA GLU A 41 -0.86 -1.30 -4.49
C GLU A 41 -0.44 -2.71 -4.10
N ASP A 42 0.84 -2.93 -3.79
CA ASP A 42 1.34 -4.24 -3.36
C ASP A 42 0.63 -4.73 -2.09
N VAL A 43 0.51 -3.84 -1.10
CA VAL A 43 -0.21 -4.11 0.17
C VAL A 43 -1.68 -4.43 -0.11
N VAL A 44 -2.35 -3.63 -0.96
CA VAL A 44 -3.76 -3.84 -1.31
C VAL A 44 -3.95 -5.17 -2.06
N ILE A 45 -3.06 -5.54 -2.98
CA ILE A 45 -3.13 -6.79 -3.74
C ILE A 45 -3.05 -8.01 -2.81
N VAL A 46 -2.24 -7.94 -1.76
CA VAL A 46 -2.13 -9.00 -0.76
C VAL A 46 -3.38 -9.04 0.13
N ASN A 47 -3.84 -7.87 0.59
CA ASN A 47 -4.95 -7.77 1.54
C ASN A 47 -6.35 -7.93 0.91
N GLN A 48 -6.51 -7.76 -0.40
CA GLN A 48 -7.81 -7.86 -1.09
C GLN A 48 -8.50 -9.22 -0.91
N LYS A 49 -7.72 -10.29 -0.70
CA LYS A 49 -8.27 -11.63 -0.49
C LYS A 49 -8.93 -11.81 0.87
N HIS A 50 -8.60 -10.94 1.83
CA HIS A 50 -9.07 -11.01 3.20
C HIS A 50 -10.19 -10.00 3.50
N LEU A 51 -10.19 -8.87 2.81
CA LEU A 51 -11.05 -7.73 3.14
C LEU A 51 -12.09 -7.36 2.06
N ASP A 52 -12.28 -8.19 1.01
CA ASP A 52 -13.10 -7.97 -0.20
C ASP A 52 -13.87 -6.63 -0.21
N SER A 53 -13.12 -5.57 -0.52
CA SER A 53 -13.59 -4.20 -0.41
C SER A 53 -13.66 -3.58 -1.80
N GLN A 54 -14.81 -2.99 -2.11
CA GLN A 54 -14.97 -2.20 -3.34
C GLN A 54 -13.92 -1.08 -3.39
N LEU A 55 -13.52 -0.55 -2.24
CA LEU A 55 -12.52 0.51 -2.14
C LEU A 55 -11.14 0.08 -2.63
N PHE A 56 -10.75 -1.18 -2.41
CA PHE A 56 -9.51 -1.74 -2.96
C PHE A 56 -9.58 -1.91 -4.47
N LYS A 57 -10.72 -2.34 -5.00
CA LYS A 57 -10.94 -2.44 -6.45
C LYS A 57 -10.88 -1.05 -7.10
N ASP A 58 -11.52 -0.06 -6.49
CA ASP A 58 -11.52 1.32 -6.98
C ASP A 58 -10.11 1.92 -6.96
N PHE A 59 -9.31 1.61 -5.94
CA PHE A 59 -7.90 2.01 -5.86
C PHE A 59 -7.05 1.34 -6.95
N LEU A 60 -7.09 0.01 -7.07
CA LEU A 60 -6.29 -0.73 -8.06
C LEU A 60 -6.65 -0.42 -9.52
N ASN A 61 -7.89 0.03 -9.78
CA ASN A 61 -8.33 0.42 -11.12
C ASN A 61 -7.98 1.88 -11.46
N ASN A 62 -7.42 2.65 -10.52
CA ASN A 62 -7.11 4.05 -10.71
C ASN A 62 -5.59 4.26 -10.79
N SER A 63 -5.08 4.56 -11.97
CA SER A 63 -3.64 4.77 -12.21
C SER A 63 -3.07 6.04 -11.56
N ASN A 64 -3.93 6.95 -11.08
CA ASN A 64 -3.54 8.14 -10.34
C ASN A 64 -4.61 8.46 -9.29
N PRO A 65 -4.66 7.68 -8.20
CA PRO A 65 -5.70 7.80 -7.21
C PRO A 65 -5.61 9.16 -6.51
N GLU A 66 -6.76 9.82 -6.35
CA GLU A 66 -6.82 11.02 -5.52
C GLU A 66 -6.37 10.69 -4.10
N MET A 67 -5.70 11.63 -3.43
CA MET A 67 -5.27 11.45 -2.04
C MET A 67 -6.42 11.09 -1.11
N SER A 68 -7.65 11.54 -1.42
CA SER A 68 -8.87 11.18 -0.69
C SER A 68 -9.14 9.67 -0.70
N LEU A 69 -8.88 8.99 -1.82
CA LEU A 69 -9.00 7.53 -1.97
C LEU A 69 -7.86 6.83 -1.24
N VAL A 70 -6.63 7.34 -1.36
CA VAL A 70 -5.45 6.85 -0.64
C VAL A 70 -5.69 6.82 0.87
N PHE A 71 -6.16 7.92 1.46
CA PHE A 71 -6.45 7.98 2.89
C PHE A 71 -7.52 6.99 3.34
N LYS A 72 -8.56 6.76 2.51
CA LYS A 72 -9.57 5.75 2.81
C LYS A 72 -9.00 4.33 2.79
N VAL A 73 -8.09 4.03 1.86
CA VAL A 73 -7.40 2.73 1.78
C VAL A 73 -6.55 2.52 3.04
N LEU A 74 -5.75 3.51 3.42
CA LEU A 74 -4.92 3.45 4.64
C LEU A 74 -5.76 3.23 5.89
N ASN A 75 -6.87 3.98 6.04
CA ASN A 75 -7.79 3.81 7.16
C ASN A 75 -8.42 2.41 7.19
N LEU A 76 -8.79 1.85 6.03
CA LEU A 76 -9.35 0.50 5.94
C LEU A 76 -8.32 -0.57 6.33
N LEU A 77 -7.05 -0.34 6.02
CA LEU A 77 -5.92 -1.18 6.43
C LEU A 77 -5.51 -0.95 7.90
N GLY A 78 -6.14 -0.01 8.62
CA GLY A 78 -5.76 0.36 9.99
C GLY A 78 -4.40 1.07 10.08
N LEU A 79 -3.90 1.60 8.98
CA LEU A 79 -2.57 2.21 8.87
C LEU A 79 -2.64 3.72 9.15
N THR A 80 -1.71 4.19 9.97
CA THR A 80 -1.44 5.62 10.15
C THR A 80 0.00 5.87 9.73
N ILE A 81 0.20 6.53 8.59
CA ILE A 81 1.54 6.83 8.06
C ILE A 81 2.02 8.15 8.64
N ASN A 82 3.22 8.15 9.23
CA ASN A 82 3.83 9.38 9.71
C ASN A 82 4.59 10.04 8.55
N LEU A 83 3.96 11.05 7.94
CA LEU A 83 4.61 11.85 6.90
C LEU A 83 5.71 12.72 7.53
N LYS A 84 6.89 12.15 7.76
CA LYS A 84 8.09 12.93 8.09
C LYS A 84 8.64 13.56 6.82
N VAL A 85 8.04 14.68 6.41
CA VAL A 85 8.64 15.51 5.37
C VAL A 85 9.90 16.14 5.97
N LYS A 86 11.08 15.67 5.56
CA LYS A 86 12.33 16.38 5.83
C LYS A 86 12.33 17.65 4.97
N CYS A 87 12.10 18.80 5.60
CA CYS A 87 12.29 20.13 5.01
C CYS A 87 13.76 20.44 4.81
#